data_AF-A0AAD6P6V5-F1
#
_entry.id   AF-A0AAD6P6V5-F1
#
_cell.length_a   1.000
_cell.length_b   1.000
_cell.length_c   1.000
_cell.angle_alpha   90.00
_cell.angle_beta   90.00
_cell.angle_gamma   90.00
#
_symmetry.space_group_name_H-M   'P 1'
#
loop_
_entity.id
_entity.type
_entity.pdbx_description
1 polymer ?
#
loop_
_entity_poly.entity_id
_entity_poly.type
_entity_poly.pdbx_seq_one_letter_code
_entity_poly.pdbx_strand_id
1 'polypeptide(L)'
;MTPQLLPLPPTEKFNIFWDSDNLSPSQVSSIKNRHSNVKVALSLGGDSQYNLDGIDIDYEHFQADPDTFTECIGQLITALKRNRVISFASIAPFDDDQVQSHYLALWRKYGHQIDYVNFQFYAYDQGTTSSNYNGGKVLVSFISGGSGGLSPADGFFTACSKLKSQNQLHGIFVWSADDSKADGFRYEKQSQDLLAIPH
;
A
#
# COMPACT_ATOMS: atom_id res chain seq x y z
N MET A 1 9.03 11.43 37.20
CA MET A 1 7.95 10.57 36.66
C MET A 1 8.50 9.87 35.44
N THR A 2 8.78 8.58 35.55
CA THR A 2 9.15 7.73 34.41
C THR A 2 7.90 7.49 33.55
N PRO A 3 7.95 7.59 32.22
CA PRO A 3 6.81 7.24 31.38
C PRO A 3 6.54 5.74 31.58
N GLN A 4 5.31 5.42 31.97
CA GLN A 4 4.83 4.06 32.08
C GLN A 4 4.68 3.53 30.64
N LEU A 5 5.52 2.58 30.25
CA LEU A 5 5.34 1.82 29.01
C LEU A 5 3.96 1.16 29.07
N LEU A 6 3.07 1.56 28.16
CA LEU A 6 1.82 0.83 27.91
C LEU A 6 2.18 -0.63 27.63
N PRO A 7 1.51 -1.60 28.27
CA PRO A 7 1.71 -3.00 27.94
C PRO A 7 1.39 -3.20 26.46
N LEU A 8 2.33 -3.80 25.72
CA LEU A 8 2.10 -4.21 24.33
C LEU A 8 0.81 -5.05 24.27
N PRO A 9 -0.07 -4.84 23.27
CA PRO A 9 -1.23 -5.70 23.08
C PRO A 9 -0.78 -7.17 23.02
N PRO A 10 -1.65 -8.12 23.42
CA PRO A 10 -1.32 -9.53 23.31
C PRO A 10 -0.88 -9.82 21.87
N THR A 11 0.29 -10.46 21.73
CA THR A 11 0.96 -10.73 20.46
C THR A 11 -0.03 -11.33 19.46
N GLU A 12 -0.61 -10.51 18.58
CA GLU A 12 -1.33 -10.99 17.42
C GLU A 12 -0.35 -11.84 16.61
N LYS A 13 -0.67 -13.12 16.49
CA LYS A 13 0.03 -14.01 15.57
C LYS A 13 -0.64 -13.81 14.23
N PHE A 14 0.07 -13.16 13.32
CA PHE A 14 -0.37 -13.08 11.95
C PHE A 14 -0.35 -14.47 11.31
N ASN A 15 -1.39 -14.76 10.53
CA ASN A 15 -1.52 -16.00 9.77
C ASN A 15 -1.53 -15.66 8.28
N ILE A 16 -1.13 -16.64 7.48
CA ILE A 16 -1.13 -16.56 6.02
C ILE A 16 -2.54 -16.87 5.52
N PHE A 17 -3.09 -15.96 4.70
CA PHE A 17 -4.42 -16.12 4.11
C PHE A 17 -4.40 -16.16 2.57
N TRP A 18 -3.23 -15.97 1.95
CA TRP A 18 -3.07 -16.14 0.51
C TRP A 18 -2.76 -17.59 0.15
N ASP A 19 -2.87 -17.92 -1.13
CA ASP A 19 -2.53 -19.22 -1.67
C ASP A 19 -1.01 -19.47 -1.59
N SER A 20 -0.57 -20.15 -0.52
CA SER A 20 0.83 -20.45 -0.28
C SER A 20 1.41 -21.49 -1.24
N ASP A 21 0.56 -22.21 -1.98
CA ASP A 21 1.01 -23.18 -2.97
C ASP A 21 1.41 -22.46 -4.27
N ASN A 22 0.71 -21.37 -4.62
CA ASN A 22 0.96 -20.59 -5.82
C ASN A 22 1.77 -19.29 -5.59
N LEU A 23 1.88 -18.83 -4.34
CA LEU A 23 2.69 -17.68 -3.92
C LEU A 23 3.65 -18.06 -2.79
N SER A 24 4.36 -19.18 -2.96
CA SER A 24 5.31 -19.75 -1.99
C SER A 24 6.61 -18.92 -1.86
N PRO A 25 7.43 -19.13 -0.80
CA PRO A 25 8.73 -18.48 -0.66
C PRO A 25 9.69 -18.74 -1.86
N SER A 26 9.58 -19.91 -2.49
CA SER A 26 10.38 -20.28 -3.65
C SER A 26 10.01 -19.46 -4.89
N GLN A 27 8.71 -19.19 -5.09
CA GLN A 27 8.20 -18.38 -6.19
C GLN A 27 8.57 -16.91 -5.99
N VAL A 28 8.45 -16.38 -4.76
CA VAL A 28 8.91 -15.03 -4.39
C VAL A 28 10.40 -14.87 -4.68
N SER A 29 11.22 -15.84 -4.29
CA SER A 29 12.66 -15.80 -4.57
C SER A 29 12.94 -15.90 -6.08
N SER A 30 12.22 -16.77 -6.80
CA SER A 30 12.39 -16.95 -8.24
C SER A 30 12.07 -15.66 -9.02
N ILE A 31 10.98 -14.96 -8.71
CA ILE A 31 10.63 -13.72 -9.43
C ILE A 31 11.64 -12.61 -9.17
N LYS A 32 12.09 -12.44 -7.92
CA LYS A 32 13.12 -11.46 -7.54
C LYS A 32 14.46 -11.74 -8.24
N ASN A 33 14.85 -13.02 -8.36
CA ASN A 33 16.08 -13.40 -9.05
C ASN A 33 16.02 -13.17 -10.57
N ARG A 34 14.83 -13.26 -11.17
CA ARG A 34 14.64 -13.00 -12.61
C ARG A 34 14.52 -11.52 -12.94
N HIS A 35 14.05 -10.71 -11.99
CA HIS A 35 13.76 -9.30 -12.20
C HIS A 35 14.31 -8.46 -11.04
N SER A 36 15.48 -7.85 -11.23
CA SER A 36 16.17 -7.09 -10.18
C SER A 36 15.43 -5.82 -9.72
N ASN A 37 14.46 -5.36 -10.49
CA ASN A 37 13.59 -4.23 -10.16
C ASN A 37 12.32 -4.64 -9.39
N VAL A 38 12.10 -5.94 -9.15
CA VAL A 38 10.94 -6.45 -8.40
C VAL A 38 11.28 -6.55 -6.92
N LYS A 39 10.37 -6.00 -6.10
CA LYS A 39 10.30 -6.21 -4.65
C LYS A 39 8.95 -6.80 -4.30
N VAL A 40 8.89 -7.58 -3.23
CA VAL A 40 7.66 -8.19 -2.73
C VAL A 40 7.42 -7.73 -1.30
N ALA A 41 6.31 -7.06 -1.07
CA ALA A 41 5.84 -6.71 0.27
C ALA A 41 4.59 -7.50 0.61
N LEU A 42 4.27 -7.54 1.90
CA LEU A 42 3.04 -8.14 2.39
C LEU A 42 2.14 -7.06 3.00
N SER A 43 0.89 -6.98 2.55
CA SER A 43 -0.13 -6.20 3.27
C SER A 43 -0.48 -6.90 4.57
N LEU A 44 -0.42 -6.15 5.68
CA LEU A 44 0.14 -6.60 6.94
C LEU A 44 -0.45 -7.92 7.43
N GLY A 45 0.51 -8.85 7.57
CA GLY A 45 0.51 -9.96 8.51
C GLY A 45 1.82 -10.75 8.49
N GLY A 46 2.97 -10.06 8.56
CA GLY A 46 4.31 -10.57 8.21
C GLY A 46 4.71 -11.95 8.75
N ASP A 47 5.22 -12.81 7.87
CA ASP A 47 5.98 -14.03 8.19
C ASP A 47 7.43 -13.92 7.67
N SER A 48 8.40 -14.20 8.53
CA SER A 48 9.84 -14.24 8.22
C SER A 48 10.29 -15.37 7.28
N GLN A 49 9.43 -16.37 7.01
CA GLN A 49 9.74 -17.41 6.02
C GLN A 49 9.75 -16.89 4.58
N TYR A 50 9.07 -15.77 4.33
CA TYR A 50 9.01 -15.16 3.01
C TYR A 50 10.11 -14.11 2.89
N ASN A 51 10.87 -14.15 1.79
CA ASN A 51 11.94 -13.20 1.47
C ASN A 51 11.35 -11.82 1.05
N LEU A 52 10.57 -11.23 1.95
CA LEU A 52 9.82 -9.99 1.76
C LEU A 52 10.71 -8.77 1.99
N ASP A 53 10.41 -7.69 1.29
CA ASP A 53 11.15 -6.43 1.28
C ASP A 53 10.47 -5.31 2.08
N GLY A 54 9.18 -5.48 2.41
CA GLY A 54 8.33 -4.44 2.94
C GLY A 54 7.01 -4.94 3.51
N ILE A 55 6.27 -4.03 4.14
CA ILE A 55 4.87 -4.25 4.55
C ILE A 55 3.97 -3.13 4.01
N ASP A 56 2.71 -3.45 3.84
CA ASP A 56 1.63 -2.49 3.55
C ASP A 56 0.60 -2.53 4.69
N ILE A 57 0.03 -1.40 5.10
CA ILE A 57 -0.99 -1.37 6.16
C ILE A 57 -2.35 -1.12 5.52
N ASP A 58 -3.26 -2.09 5.61
CA ASP A 58 -4.55 -2.09 4.91
C ASP A 58 -5.71 -2.56 5.81
N TYR A 59 -5.71 -2.12 7.08
CA TYR A 59 -6.88 -2.27 7.94
C TYR A 59 -7.98 -1.29 7.51
N GLU A 60 -9.20 -1.79 7.35
CA GLU A 60 -10.39 -1.00 6.97
C GLU A 60 -11.48 -1.01 8.05
N HIS A 61 -11.35 -1.89 9.04
CA HIS A 61 -12.28 -2.03 10.16
C HIS A 61 -11.51 -1.94 11.48
N PHE A 62 -11.96 -1.03 12.34
CA PHE A 62 -11.22 -0.68 13.56
C PHE A 62 -12.04 -0.99 14.80
N GLN A 63 -11.48 -1.81 15.67
CA GLN A 63 -11.95 -1.99 17.04
C GLN A 63 -11.21 -1.08 18.02
N ALA A 64 -9.94 -0.78 17.73
CA ALA A 64 -9.12 0.14 18.49
C ALA A 64 -9.40 1.59 18.10
N ASP A 65 -9.15 2.53 19.02
CA ASP A 65 -9.18 3.96 18.71
C ASP A 65 -7.97 4.39 17.85
N PRO A 66 -8.01 5.59 17.22
CA PRO A 66 -6.93 6.08 16.38
C PRO A 66 -5.56 6.16 17.05
N ASP A 67 -5.49 6.47 18.35
CA ASP A 67 -4.21 6.60 19.07
C ASP A 67 -3.60 5.22 19.31
N THR A 68 -4.41 4.25 19.73
CA THR A 68 -4.00 2.86 19.92
C THR A 68 -3.55 2.24 18.60
N PHE A 69 -4.30 2.42 17.52
CA PHE A 69 -3.90 1.98 16.17
C PHE A 69 -2.56 2.63 15.76
N THR A 70 -2.45 3.94 15.95
CA THR A 70 -1.24 4.71 15.59
C THR A 70 0.00 4.21 16.31
N GLU A 71 -0.09 3.96 17.63
CA GLU A 71 1.04 3.42 18.39
C GLU A 71 1.39 1.99 17.97
N CYS A 72 0.39 1.11 17.82
CA CYS A 72 0.64 -0.28 17.45
C CYS A 72 1.34 -0.39 16.10
N ILE A 73 0.77 0.25 15.06
CA ILE A 73 1.31 0.20 13.71
C ILE A 73 2.61 1.00 13.59
N GLY A 74 2.68 2.18 14.19
CA GLY A 74 3.87 3.02 14.17
C GLY A 74 5.07 2.35 14.82
N GLN A 75 4.89 1.73 15.98
CA GLN A 75 5.96 0.99 16.66
C GLN A 75 6.35 -0.29 15.90
N LEU A 76 5.39 -0.98 15.27
CA LEU A 76 5.67 -2.12 14.40
C LEU A 76 6.58 -1.74 13.23
N ILE A 77 6.21 -0.71 12.45
CA ILE A 77 7.03 -0.20 11.35
C ILE A 77 8.42 0.20 11.85
N THR A 78 8.47 0.92 12.98
CA THR A 78 9.72 1.36 13.61
C THR A 78 10.62 0.18 13.94
N ALA A 79 10.08 -0.86 14.58
CA ALA A 79 10.83 -2.04 14.97
C ALA A 79 11.35 -2.81 13.75
N LEU A 80 10.51 -3.04 12.74
CA LEU A 80 10.88 -3.77 11.52
C LEU A 80 11.97 -3.03 10.73
N LYS A 81 11.85 -1.71 10.56
CA LYS A 81 12.88 -0.91 9.90
C LYS A 81 14.18 -0.85 10.70
N ARG A 82 14.09 -0.62 12.02
CA ARG A 82 15.27 -0.58 12.91
C ARG A 82 16.04 -1.89 12.91
N ASN A 83 15.33 -3.01 12.87
CA ASN A 83 15.92 -4.35 12.82
C ASN A 83 16.31 -4.78 11.40
N ARG A 84 16.13 -3.91 10.39
CA ARG A 84 16.41 -4.18 8.97
C ARG A 84 15.68 -5.41 8.42
N VAL A 85 14.50 -5.71 8.97
CA VAL A 85 13.62 -6.77 8.47
C VAL A 85 12.92 -6.30 7.20
N ILE A 86 12.56 -5.01 7.13
CA ILE A 86 11.96 -4.40 5.94
C ILE A 86 12.79 -3.21 5.46
N SER A 87 12.72 -2.96 4.15
CA SER A 87 13.33 -1.81 3.49
C SER A 87 12.33 -0.69 3.22
N PHE A 88 11.03 -0.98 3.14
CA PHE A 88 9.98 0.01 2.96
C PHE A 88 8.68 -0.37 3.69
N ALA A 89 7.83 0.64 3.93
CA ALA A 89 6.46 0.47 4.42
C ALA A 89 5.50 1.36 3.62
N SER A 90 4.29 0.90 3.38
CA SER A 90 3.20 1.69 2.79
C SER A 90 1.92 1.61 3.63
N ILE A 91 0.97 2.50 3.35
CA ILE A 91 -0.38 2.49 3.92
C ILE A 91 -1.41 2.59 2.80
N ALA A 92 -2.59 2.01 2.95
CA ALA A 92 -3.63 1.96 1.93
C ALA A 92 -4.98 2.58 2.38
N PRO A 93 -5.02 3.88 2.72
CA PRO A 93 -6.24 4.53 3.15
C PRO A 93 -7.21 4.80 1.98
N PHE A 94 -8.48 5.02 2.29
CA PHE A 94 -9.50 5.53 1.38
C PHE A 94 -10.41 6.54 2.06
N ASP A 95 -11.26 7.22 1.28
CA ASP A 95 -12.09 8.35 1.74
C ASP A 95 -13.31 7.89 2.56
N ASP A 96 -13.03 7.35 3.73
CA ASP A 96 -14.01 7.01 4.77
C ASP A 96 -13.59 7.67 6.09
N ASP A 97 -14.55 8.20 6.85
CA ASP A 97 -14.27 8.96 8.07
C ASP A 97 -13.50 8.12 9.11
N GLN A 98 -13.88 6.85 9.28
CA GLN A 98 -13.22 5.97 10.23
C GLN A 98 -11.80 5.68 9.74
N VAL A 99 -11.62 5.26 8.49
CA VAL A 99 -10.31 4.99 7.89
C VAL A 99 -9.40 6.22 7.94
N GLN A 100 -9.87 7.37 7.47
CA GLN A 100 -9.10 8.62 7.47
C GLN A 100 -8.70 9.03 8.88
N SER A 101 -9.58 8.92 9.88
CA SER A 101 -9.23 9.29 11.26
C SER A 101 -8.03 8.49 11.80
N HIS A 102 -7.95 7.19 11.48
CA HIS A 102 -6.88 6.31 11.92
C HIS A 102 -5.59 6.51 11.13
N TYR A 103 -5.66 6.49 9.79
CA TYR A 103 -4.47 6.65 8.95
C TYR A 103 -3.88 8.05 8.99
N LEU A 104 -4.69 9.09 9.21
CA LEU A 104 -4.15 10.44 9.41
C LEU A 104 -3.47 10.61 10.76
N ALA A 105 -3.99 9.99 11.82
CA ALA A 105 -3.30 9.95 13.11
C ALA A 105 -1.93 9.26 12.96
N LEU A 106 -1.90 8.11 12.28
CA LEU A 106 -0.66 7.39 11.96
C LEU A 106 0.29 8.24 11.12
N TRP A 107 -0.19 8.86 10.04
CA TRP A 107 0.61 9.68 9.14
C TRP A 107 1.23 10.89 9.85
N ARG A 108 0.45 11.60 10.68
CA ARG A 108 0.94 12.78 11.42
C ARG A 108 2.09 12.43 12.36
N LYS A 109 2.06 11.24 12.97
CA LYS A 109 3.06 10.83 13.97
C LYS A 109 4.23 10.04 13.37
N TYR A 110 3.95 9.15 12.44
CA TYR A 110 4.90 8.17 11.88
C TYR A 110 5.10 8.30 10.36
N GLY A 111 4.53 9.30 9.69
CA GLY A 111 4.62 9.48 8.24
C GLY A 111 6.05 9.54 7.69
N HIS A 112 7.01 10.02 8.49
CA HIS A 112 8.44 10.00 8.15
C HIS A 112 9.03 8.59 7.98
N GLN A 113 8.34 7.56 8.47
CA GLN A 113 8.71 6.16 8.31
C GLN A 113 7.89 5.43 7.25
N ILE A 114 6.94 6.10 6.59
CA ILE A 114 6.06 5.53 5.58
C ILE A 114 6.52 6.04 4.21
N ASP A 115 6.86 5.13 3.30
CA ASP A 115 7.50 5.46 2.03
C ASP A 115 6.48 5.77 0.93
N TYR A 116 5.31 5.13 0.98
CA TYR A 116 4.25 5.26 -0.02
C TYR A 116 2.87 5.29 0.63
N VAL A 117 1.94 5.99 -0.01
CA VAL A 117 0.51 5.98 0.33
C VAL A 117 -0.23 5.41 -0.87
N ASN A 118 -0.67 4.15 -0.75
CA ASN A 118 -1.44 3.42 -1.76
C ASN A 118 -2.92 3.80 -1.63
N PHE A 119 -3.23 5.10 -1.81
CA PHE A 119 -4.59 5.59 -1.60
C PHE A 119 -5.56 4.87 -2.53
N GLN A 120 -6.64 4.31 -2.01
CA GLN A 120 -7.58 3.49 -2.78
C GLN A 120 -8.61 4.37 -3.52
N PHE A 121 -8.19 5.00 -4.62
CA PHE A 121 -9.04 5.87 -5.45
C PHE A 121 -10.21 5.15 -6.12
N TYR A 122 -10.21 3.82 -6.11
CA TYR A 122 -11.28 2.99 -6.64
C TYR A 122 -12.44 2.77 -5.65
N ALA A 123 -12.27 3.09 -4.37
CA ALA A 123 -13.27 2.82 -3.34
C ALA A 123 -14.49 3.78 -3.37
N TYR A 124 -14.48 4.81 -4.22
CA TYR A 124 -15.53 5.85 -4.25
C TYR A 124 -15.69 6.47 -5.65
N ASP A 125 -16.74 7.27 -5.83
CA ASP A 125 -17.08 7.93 -7.10
C ASP A 125 -16.10 9.07 -7.47
N GLN A 126 -16.05 9.45 -8.74
CA GLN A 126 -15.08 10.42 -9.26
C GLN A 126 -15.13 11.77 -8.50
N GLY A 127 -13.98 12.26 -8.00
CA GLY A 127 -13.85 13.65 -7.50
C GLY A 127 -13.02 13.89 -6.24
N THR A 128 -12.64 12.86 -5.49
CA THR A 128 -11.86 13.05 -4.25
C THR A 128 -10.39 13.36 -4.52
N THR A 129 -9.80 14.18 -3.64
CA THR A 129 -8.39 14.58 -3.68
C THR A 129 -7.62 14.03 -2.48
N SER A 130 -6.34 13.71 -2.67
CA SER A 130 -5.48 13.11 -1.64
C SER A 130 -4.71 14.12 -0.78
N SER A 131 -5.22 15.35 -0.61
CA SER A 131 -4.51 16.44 0.09
C SER A 131 -4.19 16.16 1.56
N ASN A 132 -4.68 15.05 2.10
CA ASN A 132 -4.53 14.66 3.49
C ASN A 132 -3.12 14.12 3.82
N TYR A 133 -2.36 13.65 2.83
CA TYR A 133 -1.03 13.03 2.99
C TYR A 133 0.09 13.90 2.39
N ASN A 134 0.03 15.21 2.62
CA ASN A 134 0.98 16.18 2.06
C ASN A 134 2.44 15.83 2.37
N GLY A 135 3.31 15.96 1.37
CA GLY A 135 4.74 15.62 1.45
C GLY A 135 5.03 14.12 1.29
N GLY A 136 4.00 13.26 1.28
CA GLY A 136 4.13 11.83 0.99
C GLY A 136 4.11 11.51 -0.50
N LYS A 137 4.58 10.31 -0.84
CA LYS A 137 4.44 9.75 -2.20
C LYS A 137 3.10 9.03 -2.31
N VAL A 138 2.06 9.79 -2.63
CA VAL A 138 0.73 9.23 -2.88
C VAL A 138 0.70 8.60 -4.28
N LEU A 139 0.38 7.31 -4.34
CA LEU A 139 0.20 6.58 -5.60
C LEU A 139 -1.26 6.71 -6.05
N VAL A 140 -1.48 6.93 -7.33
CA VAL A 140 -2.83 6.83 -7.90
C VAL A 140 -3.18 5.36 -8.12
N SER A 141 -4.47 5.02 -8.08
CA SER A 141 -4.88 3.63 -8.17
C SER A 141 -6.19 3.41 -8.90
N PHE A 142 -6.37 2.18 -9.38
CA PHE A 142 -7.62 1.70 -9.94
C PHE A 142 -7.86 0.24 -9.55
N ILE A 143 -9.12 -0.18 -9.64
CA ILE A 143 -9.53 -1.57 -9.52
C ILE A 143 -9.71 -2.20 -10.90
N SER A 144 -9.10 -3.36 -11.14
CA SER A 144 -9.15 -4.06 -12.43
C SER A 144 -10.44 -4.86 -12.63
N GLY A 145 -11.12 -5.26 -11.55
CA GLY A 145 -12.43 -5.90 -11.59
C GLY A 145 -13.58 -5.00 -12.08
N GLY A 146 -13.32 -3.70 -12.29
CA GLY A 146 -14.26 -2.80 -12.98
C GLY A 146 -15.33 -2.13 -12.12
N SER A 147 -15.11 -1.98 -10.81
CA SER A 147 -16.10 -1.43 -9.88
C SER A 147 -15.57 -0.22 -9.08
N GLY A 148 -15.86 1.00 -9.54
CA GLY A 148 -15.61 2.23 -8.79
C GLY A 148 -14.42 3.06 -9.28
N GLY A 149 -14.29 4.27 -8.73
CA GLY A 149 -13.27 5.24 -9.10
C GLY A 149 -13.31 5.70 -10.56
N LEU A 150 -12.21 6.36 -10.95
CA LEU A 150 -11.95 6.70 -12.34
C LEU A 150 -11.33 5.48 -13.04
N SER A 151 -12.08 4.84 -13.95
CA SER A 151 -11.66 3.56 -14.52
C SER A 151 -10.54 3.68 -15.56
N PRO A 152 -9.73 2.63 -15.78
CA PRO A 152 -8.74 2.58 -16.86
C PRO A 152 -9.29 2.87 -18.25
N ALA A 153 -10.53 2.40 -18.50
CA ALA A 153 -11.23 2.61 -19.77
C ALA A 153 -11.82 4.03 -19.90
N ASP A 154 -11.96 4.74 -18.79
CA ASP A 154 -12.67 6.02 -18.71
C ASP A 154 -11.87 7.04 -17.91
N GLY A 155 -10.83 7.60 -18.53
CA GLY A 155 -10.15 8.80 -18.06
C GLY A 155 -8.98 8.61 -17.08
N PHE A 156 -8.78 7.42 -16.48
CA PHE A 156 -7.69 7.19 -15.52
C PHE A 156 -6.30 7.53 -16.10
N PHE A 157 -5.99 7.01 -17.29
CA PHE A 157 -4.69 7.27 -17.92
C PHE A 157 -4.55 8.71 -18.42
N THR A 158 -5.65 9.38 -18.75
CA THR A 158 -5.66 10.82 -19.04
C THR A 158 -5.29 11.62 -17.79
N ALA A 159 -5.88 11.29 -16.65
CA ALA A 159 -5.54 11.90 -15.36
C ALA A 159 -4.07 11.62 -14.97
N CYS A 160 -3.61 10.37 -15.12
CA CYS A 160 -2.21 10.01 -14.90
C CYS A 160 -1.26 10.82 -15.78
N SER A 161 -1.56 10.96 -17.07
CA SER A 161 -0.74 11.74 -18.01
C SER A 161 -0.64 13.21 -17.59
N LYS A 162 -1.75 13.80 -17.13
CA LYS A 162 -1.77 15.16 -16.60
C LYS A 162 -0.89 15.29 -15.35
N LEU A 163 -1.05 14.40 -14.38
CA LEU A 163 -0.22 14.39 -13.16
C LEU A 163 1.26 14.18 -13.49
N LYS A 164 1.58 13.31 -14.45
CA LYS A 164 2.95 13.05 -14.91
C LYS A 164 3.57 14.30 -15.52
N SER A 165 2.85 15.04 -16.38
CA SER A 165 3.31 16.32 -16.96
C SER A 165 3.55 17.42 -15.92
N GLN A 166 2.95 17.29 -14.73
CA GLN A 166 3.11 18.21 -13.61
C GLN A 166 4.19 17.77 -12.61
N ASN A 167 4.89 16.64 -12.87
CA ASN A 167 5.79 15.97 -11.94
C ASN A 167 5.12 15.59 -10.60
N GLN A 168 3.81 15.33 -10.63
CA GLN A 168 3.00 14.96 -9.46
C GLN A 168 2.59 13.48 -9.46
N LEU A 169 2.93 12.72 -10.50
CA LEU A 169 2.67 11.27 -10.54
C LEU A 169 3.83 10.51 -9.89
N HIS A 170 3.63 10.01 -8.67
CA HIS A 170 4.64 9.23 -7.94
C HIS A 170 4.66 7.74 -8.31
N GLY A 171 3.56 7.22 -8.87
CA GLY A 171 3.42 5.83 -9.30
C GLY A 171 1.95 5.41 -9.38
N ILE A 172 1.71 4.17 -9.79
CA ILE A 172 0.38 3.57 -9.96
C ILE A 172 0.31 2.27 -9.16
N PHE A 173 -0.79 2.09 -8.42
CA PHE A 173 -1.15 0.85 -7.74
C PHE A 173 -2.41 0.24 -8.37
N VAL A 174 -2.49 -1.09 -8.44
CA VAL A 174 -3.60 -1.80 -9.09
C VAL A 174 -4.14 -2.88 -8.17
N TRP A 175 -5.45 -2.87 -7.95
CA TRP A 175 -6.16 -3.92 -7.23
C TRP A 175 -7.06 -4.70 -8.21
N SER A 176 -6.85 -5.95 -8.55
CA SER A 176 -5.73 -6.82 -8.19
C SER A 176 -5.33 -7.70 -9.37
N ALA A 177 -4.19 -8.39 -9.25
CA ALA A 177 -3.71 -9.29 -10.31
C ALA A 177 -4.65 -10.48 -10.56
N ASP A 178 -5.38 -10.93 -9.53
CA ASP A 178 -6.34 -12.03 -9.60
C ASP A 178 -7.46 -11.74 -10.59
N ASP A 179 -8.05 -10.55 -10.52
CA ASP A 179 -9.08 -10.08 -11.47
C ASP A 179 -8.47 -9.79 -12.85
N SER A 180 -7.31 -9.13 -12.88
CA SER A 180 -6.62 -8.74 -14.11
C SER A 180 -6.21 -9.94 -14.99
N LYS A 181 -6.14 -11.14 -14.42
CA LYS A 181 -5.84 -12.36 -15.15
C LYS A 181 -6.84 -12.62 -16.29
N ALA A 182 -8.12 -12.29 -16.10
CA ALA A 182 -9.15 -12.45 -17.12
C ALA A 182 -8.90 -11.56 -18.35
N ASP A 183 -8.32 -10.38 -18.14
CA ASP A 183 -8.06 -9.37 -19.16
C ASP A 183 -6.60 -9.37 -19.66
N GLY A 184 -5.81 -10.39 -19.30
CA GLY A 184 -4.44 -10.56 -19.78
C GLY A 184 -3.47 -9.46 -19.33
N PHE A 185 -3.74 -8.85 -18.18
CA PHE A 185 -2.94 -7.78 -17.56
C PHE A 185 -2.78 -6.54 -18.46
N ARG A 186 -3.83 -6.19 -19.21
CA ARG A 186 -3.81 -5.07 -20.16
C ARG A 186 -3.45 -3.75 -19.48
N TYR A 187 -4.08 -3.44 -18.35
CA TYR A 187 -3.94 -2.14 -17.70
C TYR A 187 -2.65 -2.02 -16.88
N GLU A 188 -2.07 -3.12 -16.40
CA GLU A 188 -0.75 -3.16 -15.77
C GLU A 188 0.35 -2.83 -16.79
N LYS A 189 0.25 -3.37 -18.00
CA LYS A 189 1.19 -3.06 -19.10
C LYS A 189 1.09 -1.58 -19.46
N GLN A 190 -0.13 -1.08 -19.67
CA GLN A 190 -0.36 0.33 -19.99
C GLN A 190 0.14 1.28 -18.88
N SER A 191 -0.03 0.90 -17.61
CA SER A 191 0.50 1.65 -16.46
C SER A 191 2.03 1.71 -16.48
N GLN A 192 2.69 0.57 -16.70
CA GLN A 192 4.16 0.51 -16.79
C GLN A 192 4.70 1.32 -17.96
N ASP A 193 4.08 1.21 -19.14
CA ASP A 193 4.45 1.96 -20.33
C ASP A 193 4.33 3.47 -20.07
N LEU A 194 3.21 3.92 -19.47
CA LEU A 194 3.01 5.34 -19.11
C LEU A 194 4.10 5.84 -18.14
N LEU A 195 4.45 5.04 -17.14
CA LEU A 195 5.46 5.40 -16.14
C LEU A 195 6.87 5.43 -16.74
N ALA A 196 7.17 4.56 -17.72
CA ALA A 196 8.47 4.46 -18.37
C ALA A 196 8.78 5.58 -19.37
N ILE A 197 7.76 6.31 -19.86
CA ILE A 197 7.97 7.45 -20.77
C ILE A 197 8.85 8.52 -20.09
N PRO A 198 10.02 8.87 -20.65
CA PRO A 198 10.86 9.96 -20.15
C PRO A 198 10.18 11.31 -20.30
N HIS A 199 10.45 12.22 -19.36
CA HIS A 199 10.15 13.64 -19.47
C HIS A 199 11.45 14.44 -19.51
#